data_AF-A0A433PKD7-F1
#
_entry.id   AF-A0A433PKD7-F1
#
_cell.length_a   1.000
_cell.length_b   1.000
_cell.length_c   1.000
_cell.angle_alpha   90.00
_cell.angle_beta   90.00
_cell.angle_gamma   90.00
#
_symmetry.space_group_name_H-M   'P 1'
#
loop_
_entity.id
_entity.type
_entity.pdbx_description
1 polymer ?
#
loop_
_entity_poly.entity_id
_entity_poly.type
_entity_poly.pdbx_seq_one_letter_code
_entity_poly.pdbx_strand_id
1 'polypeptide(L)'
;VLGEQREDTKANVERKQALTDRERTLEHEQETIDITMAESDDDDDDKIYNPLKLPLGWDGKPIPYWLYKLHGLGVEYPCEICGNYVYMGRKAFDKHFQEWRHAHGMRCLGIPNTRHFHEITMIEDAYALWERLKGTGKTEEFKPDVMEEFEDQEGNVFNKKTYEDLKRQGII
;
A
#
# COMPACT_ATOMS: atom_id res chain seq x y z
N VAL A 1 -42.89 -39.33 16.32
CA VAL A 1 -41.91 -38.49 15.60
C VAL A 1 -40.60 -38.38 16.39
N LEU A 2 -40.62 -38.10 17.69
CA LEU A 2 -39.40 -38.02 18.52
C LEU A 2 -39.16 -39.26 19.41
N GLY A 3 -39.51 -40.47 18.93
CA GLY A 3 -39.43 -41.69 19.74
C GLY A 3 -37.99 -42.11 20.00
N GLU A 4 -37.18 -42.10 18.95
CA GLU A 4 -35.76 -42.47 18.95
C GLU A 4 -34.93 -41.54 19.85
N GLN A 5 -35.08 -40.22 19.69
CA GLN A 5 -34.38 -39.23 20.51
C GLN A 5 -34.73 -39.34 22.00
N ARG A 6 -35.95 -39.81 22.33
CA ARG A 6 -36.38 -40.02 23.72
C ARG A 6 -35.74 -41.27 24.32
N GLU A 7 -35.59 -42.34 23.54
CA GLU A 7 -34.86 -43.54 23.99
C GLU A 7 -33.37 -43.25 24.13
N ASP A 8 -32.77 -42.50 23.20
CA ASP A 8 -31.35 -42.13 23.26
C ASP A 8 -31.04 -41.23 24.45
N THR A 9 -31.87 -40.22 24.72
CA THR A 9 -31.69 -39.35 25.90
C THR A 9 -31.86 -40.12 27.21
N LYS A 10 -32.80 -41.07 27.26
CA LYS A 10 -32.98 -41.94 28.42
C LYS A 10 -31.76 -42.84 28.65
N ALA A 11 -31.26 -43.50 27.60
CA ALA A 11 -30.05 -44.34 27.67
C ALA A 11 -28.81 -43.53 28.08
N ASN A 12 -28.69 -42.28 27.61
CA ASN A 12 -27.62 -41.37 28.01
C ASN A 12 -27.69 -41.01 29.51
N VAL A 13 -28.89 -40.73 30.02
CA VAL A 13 -29.11 -40.44 31.45
C VAL A 13 -28.76 -41.65 32.32
N GLU A 14 -29.20 -42.85 31.95
CA GLU A 14 -28.89 -44.09 32.66
C GLU A 14 -27.37 -44.37 32.68
N ARG A 15 -26.68 -44.13 31.55
CA ARG A 15 -25.22 -44.24 31.46
C ARG A 15 -24.52 -43.25 32.39
N LYS A 16 -24.90 -41.96 32.37
CA LYS A 16 -24.28 -40.91 33.21
C LYS A 16 -24.49 -41.14 34.71
N GLN A 17 -25.56 -41.83 35.09
CA GLN A 17 -25.83 -42.20 36.49
C GLN A 17 -24.88 -43.30 37.00
N ALA A 18 -24.37 -44.17 36.13
CA ALA A 18 -23.46 -45.25 36.50
C ALA A 18 -21.97 -44.84 36.55
N LEU A 19 -21.63 -43.63 36.08
CA LEU A 19 -20.25 -43.12 36.02
C LEU A 19 -19.77 -42.56 37.36
N THR A 20 -18.46 -42.66 37.60
CA THR A 20 -17.79 -42.01 38.72
C THR A 20 -17.64 -40.50 38.49
N ASP A 21 -17.44 -39.72 39.57
CA ASP A 21 -17.35 -38.25 39.46
C ASP A 21 -16.28 -37.77 38.48
N ARG A 22 -15.13 -38.45 38.43
CA ARG A 22 -14.03 -38.13 37.51
C ARG A 22 -14.37 -38.41 36.04
N GLU A 23 -15.13 -39.46 35.77
CA GLU A 23 -15.54 -39.82 34.41
C GLU A 23 -16.63 -38.86 33.91
N ARG A 24 -17.53 -38.44 34.80
CA ARG A 24 -18.56 -37.44 34.51
C ARG A 24 -17.98 -36.07 34.15
N THR A 25 -16.94 -35.63 34.86
CA THR A 25 -16.28 -34.36 34.52
C THR A 25 -15.59 -34.41 33.16
N LEU A 26 -14.93 -35.53 32.82
CA LEU A 26 -14.27 -35.70 31.53
C LEU A 26 -15.27 -35.75 30.36
N GLU A 27 -16.40 -36.45 30.50
CA GLU A 27 -17.45 -36.43 29.47
C GLU A 27 -18.03 -35.02 29.27
N HIS A 28 -18.24 -34.26 30.35
CA HIS A 28 -18.75 -32.90 30.25
C HIS A 28 -17.74 -31.96 29.59
N GLU A 29 -16.46 -32.07 29.94
CA GLU A 29 -15.38 -31.32 29.28
C GLU A 29 -15.33 -31.64 27.78
N GLN A 30 -15.44 -32.91 27.39
CA GLN A 30 -15.48 -33.30 25.98
C GLN A 30 -16.72 -32.75 25.27
N GLU A 31 -17.92 -32.84 25.87
CA GLU A 31 -19.14 -32.23 25.31
C GLU A 31 -19.00 -30.71 25.14
N THR A 32 -18.36 -30.01 26.10
CA THR A 32 -18.11 -28.57 25.96
C THR A 32 -17.10 -28.26 24.85
N ILE A 33 -16.05 -29.07 24.70
CA ILE A 33 -15.08 -28.93 23.61
C ILE A 33 -15.78 -29.14 22.27
N ASP A 34 -16.59 -30.17 22.12
CA ASP A 34 -17.32 -30.46 20.89
C ASP A 34 -18.31 -29.35 20.51
N ILE A 35 -19.01 -28.76 21.50
CA ILE A 35 -19.88 -27.59 21.30
C ILE A 35 -19.05 -26.36 20.87
N THR A 36 -17.94 -26.08 21.54
CA THR A 36 -17.08 -24.94 21.17
C THR A 36 -16.41 -25.13 19.82
N MET A 37 -16.09 -26.36 19.42
CA MET A 37 -15.58 -26.66 18.07
C MET A 37 -16.66 -26.50 17.01
N ALA A 38 -17.91 -26.89 17.31
CA ALA A 38 -19.05 -26.66 16.43
C ALA A 38 -19.43 -25.17 16.29
N GLU A 39 -19.26 -24.37 17.34
CA GLU A 39 -19.41 -22.90 17.26
C GLU A 39 -18.23 -22.22 16.56
N SER A 40 -17.02 -22.80 16.61
CA SER A 40 -15.87 -22.27 15.85
C SER A 40 -15.88 -22.62 14.36
N ASP A 41 -16.73 -23.56 13.93
CA ASP A 41 -16.99 -23.92 12.53
C ASP A 41 -18.12 -23.05 11.92
N ASP A 42 -18.70 -22.12 12.70
CA ASP A 42 -19.64 -21.09 12.23
C ASP A 42 -18.93 -19.79 11.79
N ASP A 43 -17.59 -19.75 11.90
CA ASP A 43 -16.73 -18.66 11.42
C ASP A 43 -16.19 -18.90 9.99
N ASP A 44 -16.55 -20.01 9.34
CA ASP A 44 -16.30 -20.27 7.93
C ASP A 44 -17.61 -20.46 7.14
N ASP A 45 -17.79 -19.63 6.11
CA ASP A 45 -18.69 -19.87 4.96
C ASP A 45 -20.19 -19.53 5.05
N ASP A 46 -20.51 -18.33 5.52
CA ASP A 46 -21.51 -17.52 4.80
C ASP A 46 -20.86 -17.07 3.47
N LYS A 47 -20.66 -18.02 2.53
CA LYS A 47 -20.09 -17.76 1.20
C LYS A 47 -21.03 -16.80 0.48
N ILE A 48 -20.80 -15.50 0.67
CA ILE A 48 -21.56 -14.45 0.02
C ILE A 48 -21.55 -14.76 -1.47
N TYR A 49 -22.72 -15.10 -2.03
CA TYR A 49 -22.88 -15.59 -3.39
C TYR A 49 -22.34 -14.55 -4.39
N ASN A 50 -21.08 -14.75 -4.80
CA ASN A 50 -20.34 -13.87 -5.70
C ASN A 50 -19.96 -14.65 -6.98
N PRO A 51 -20.93 -15.01 -7.82
CA PRO A 51 -20.70 -15.81 -9.02
C PRO A 51 -19.77 -15.11 -10.03
N LEU A 52 -19.65 -13.78 -9.94
CA LEU A 52 -18.80 -12.96 -10.80
C LEU A 52 -17.42 -12.64 -10.17
N LYS A 53 -17.13 -13.14 -8.97
CA LYS A 53 -15.90 -12.85 -8.20
C LYS A 53 -15.52 -11.36 -8.18
N LEU A 54 -16.53 -10.49 -8.07
CA LEU A 54 -16.32 -9.05 -8.00
C LEU A 54 -15.64 -8.69 -6.67
N PRO A 55 -14.75 -7.67 -6.65
CA PRO A 55 -14.14 -7.20 -5.43
C PRO A 55 -15.21 -6.79 -4.41
N LEU A 56 -14.96 -7.13 -3.14
CA LEU A 56 -15.87 -6.83 -2.03
C LEU A 56 -15.78 -5.34 -1.69
N GLY A 57 -16.93 -4.75 -1.42
CA GLY A 57 -17.02 -3.37 -0.94
C GLY A 57 -16.60 -3.26 0.53
N TRP A 58 -16.68 -2.04 1.06
CA TRP A 58 -16.46 -1.75 2.48
C TRP A 58 -17.51 -2.39 3.40
N ASP A 59 -18.65 -2.82 2.85
CA ASP A 59 -19.72 -3.57 3.54
C ASP A 59 -19.48 -5.10 3.52
N GLY A 60 -18.32 -5.57 3.02
CA GLY A 60 -18.01 -6.99 2.90
C GLY A 60 -18.80 -7.74 1.82
N LYS A 61 -19.80 -7.10 1.20
CA LYS A 61 -20.62 -7.66 0.10
C LYS A 61 -20.02 -7.37 -1.29
N PRO A 62 -20.27 -8.23 -2.30
CA PRO A 62 -19.82 -7.99 -3.67
C PRO A 62 -20.43 -6.69 -4.21
N ILE A 63 -19.58 -5.85 -4.78
CA ILE A 63 -20.00 -4.58 -5.38
C ILE A 63 -20.96 -4.88 -6.55
N PRO A 64 -22.08 -4.14 -6.68
CA PRO A 64 -22.95 -4.28 -7.84
C PRO A 64 -22.20 -4.12 -9.16
N TYR A 65 -22.48 -4.98 -10.15
CA TYR A 65 -21.74 -5.02 -11.42
C TYR A 65 -21.73 -3.70 -12.21
N TRP A 66 -22.82 -2.92 -12.14
CA TRP A 66 -22.89 -1.61 -12.77
C TRP A 66 -21.93 -0.61 -12.11
N LEU A 67 -21.75 -0.68 -10.80
CA LEU A 67 -20.86 0.19 -10.03
C LEU A 67 -19.40 -0.19 -10.29
N TYR A 68 -19.13 -1.49 -10.40
CA TYR A 68 -17.84 -2.02 -10.86
C TYR A 68 -17.45 -1.48 -12.24
N LYS A 69 -18.38 -1.52 -13.21
CA LYS A 69 -18.18 -0.95 -14.55
C LYS A 69 -18.03 0.58 -14.53
N LEU A 70 -18.88 1.28 -13.78
CA LEU A 70 -18.89 2.74 -13.72
C LEU A 70 -17.56 3.29 -13.18
N HIS A 71 -17.02 2.67 -12.13
CA HIS A 71 -15.74 3.08 -11.54
C HIS A 71 -14.51 2.48 -12.23
N GLY A 72 -14.69 1.68 -13.28
CA GLY A 72 -13.60 1.08 -14.03
C GLY A 72 -12.72 0.14 -13.19
N LEU A 73 -13.28 -0.49 -12.16
CA LEU A 73 -12.57 -1.41 -11.26
C LEU A 73 -12.03 -2.66 -11.97
N GLY A 74 -12.51 -2.95 -13.19
CA GLY A 74 -11.99 -4.04 -14.03
C GLY A 74 -10.90 -3.65 -15.00
N VAL A 75 -10.44 -2.40 -14.97
CA VAL A 75 -9.26 -1.98 -15.74
C VAL A 75 -8.04 -2.11 -14.85
N GLU A 76 -7.09 -2.91 -15.31
CA GLU A 76 -5.85 -3.19 -14.62
C GLU A 76 -4.79 -2.14 -14.98
N TYR A 77 -4.14 -1.56 -13.98
CA TYR A 77 -3.06 -0.60 -14.15
C TYR A 77 -1.79 -1.12 -13.46
N PRO A 78 -0.86 -1.75 -14.21
CA PRO A 78 0.42 -2.17 -13.66
C PRO A 78 1.35 -0.97 -13.41
N CYS A 79 2.11 -1.01 -12.32
CA CYS A 79 3.15 -0.03 -12.00
C CYS A 79 4.49 -0.73 -11.77
N GLU A 80 5.46 -0.50 -12.65
CA GLU A 80 6.79 -1.13 -12.62
C GLU A 80 7.60 -0.67 -11.40
N ILE A 81 7.56 0.63 -11.08
CA ILE A 81 8.24 1.23 -9.92
C ILE A 81 7.78 0.60 -8.59
N CYS A 82 6.54 0.10 -8.54
CA CYS A 82 5.99 -0.61 -7.38
C CYS A 82 6.26 -2.14 -7.39
N GLY A 83 7.18 -2.63 -8.22
CA GLY A 83 7.46 -4.06 -8.37
C GLY A 83 6.43 -4.79 -9.25
N ASN A 84 5.96 -4.13 -10.32
CA ASN A 84 4.91 -4.60 -11.21
C ASN A 84 3.58 -4.94 -10.50
N TYR A 85 3.28 -4.21 -9.42
CA TYR A 85 2.01 -4.36 -8.72
C TYR A 85 0.87 -3.79 -9.56
N VAL A 86 -0.23 -4.52 -9.61
CA VAL A 86 -1.39 -4.16 -10.43
C VAL A 86 -2.45 -3.48 -9.57
N TYR A 87 -2.77 -2.24 -9.91
CA TYR A 87 -3.84 -1.48 -9.28
C TYR A 87 -5.14 -1.64 -10.07
N MET A 88 -6.23 -1.95 -9.36
CA MET A 88 -7.57 -2.12 -9.94
C MET A 88 -8.30 -0.77 -10.00
N GLY A 89 -8.52 -0.28 -11.21
CA GLY A 89 -9.24 0.96 -11.46
C GLY A 89 -8.43 2.24 -11.24
N ARG A 90 -8.87 3.29 -11.95
CA ARG A 90 -8.12 4.55 -12.06
C ARG A 90 -7.95 5.28 -10.73
N LYS A 91 -8.96 5.24 -9.85
CA LYS A 91 -8.91 5.92 -8.54
C LYS A 91 -7.87 5.33 -7.60
N ALA A 92 -7.76 4.00 -7.56
CA ALA A 92 -6.75 3.31 -6.75
C ALA A 92 -5.35 3.59 -7.32
N PHE A 93 -5.24 3.59 -8.65
CA PHE A 93 -4.03 3.99 -9.34
C PHE A 93 -3.65 5.45 -9.02
N ASP A 94 -4.49 6.46 -9.18
CA ASP A 94 -4.06 7.85 -8.89
C ASP A 94 -3.66 8.04 -7.41
N LYS A 95 -4.26 7.30 -6.48
CA LYS A 95 -3.89 7.35 -5.06
C LYS A 95 -2.50 6.75 -4.79
N HIS A 96 -2.08 5.73 -5.56
CA HIS A 96 -0.87 4.98 -5.28
C HIS A 96 0.41 5.80 -5.33
N PHE A 97 0.44 6.88 -6.12
CA PHE A 97 1.60 7.78 -6.22
C PHE A 97 1.98 8.45 -4.89
N GLN A 98 1.01 8.62 -3.99
CA GLN A 98 1.21 9.19 -2.66
C GLN A 98 1.41 8.11 -1.59
N GLU A 99 1.23 6.84 -1.94
CA GLU A 99 1.39 5.73 -0.99
C GLU A 99 2.86 5.45 -0.74
N TRP A 100 3.12 4.89 0.45
CA TRP A 100 4.47 4.57 0.89
C TRP A 100 5.21 3.64 -0.08
N ARG A 101 4.51 2.68 -0.72
CA ARG A 101 5.12 1.73 -1.66
C ARG A 101 5.75 2.43 -2.85
N HIS A 102 5.02 3.35 -3.49
CA HIS A 102 5.53 4.08 -4.65
C HIS A 102 6.62 5.06 -4.23
N ALA A 103 6.42 5.78 -3.12
CA ALA A 103 7.43 6.68 -2.57
C ALA A 103 8.73 5.95 -2.23
N HIS A 104 8.64 4.72 -1.71
CA HIS A 104 9.79 3.87 -1.43
C HIS A 104 10.48 3.41 -2.72
N GLY A 105 9.71 2.99 -3.74
CA GLY A 105 10.25 2.66 -5.06
C GLY A 105 11.05 3.82 -5.67
N MET A 106 10.46 5.03 -5.69
CA MET A 106 11.13 6.25 -6.15
C MET A 106 12.41 6.56 -5.35
N ARG A 107 12.37 6.35 -4.03
CA ARG A 107 13.54 6.54 -3.16
C ARG A 107 14.66 5.54 -3.48
N CYS A 108 14.34 4.29 -3.80
CA CYS A 108 15.34 3.30 -4.22
C CYS A 108 15.97 3.65 -5.58
N LEU A 109 15.22 4.30 -6.47
CA LEU A 109 15.74 4.82 -7.74
C LEU A 109 16.60 6.09 -7.58
N GLY A 110 16.58 6.72 -6.39
CA GLY A 110 17.27 7.98 -6.11
C GLY A 110 16.56 9.21 -6.67
N ILE A 111 15.29 9.08 -7.07
CA ILE A 111 14.49 10.16 -7.65
C ILE A 111 13.54 10.71 -6.57
N PRO A 112 13.46 12.04 -6.37
CA PRO A 112 12.51 12.61 -5.41
C PRO A 112 11.07 12.43 -5.90
N ASN A 113 10.18 11.90 -5.05
CA ASN A 113 8.75 11.76 -5.35
C ASN A 113 8.06 13.13 -5.33
N THR A 114 8.11 13.83 -6.45
CA THR A 114 7.44 15.12 -6.68
C THR A 114 6.27 14.96 -7.64
N ARG A 115 5.38 15.97 -7.70
CA ARG A 115 4.22 15.96 -8.60
C ARG A 115 4.59 15.87 -10.09
N HIS A 116 5.83 16.18 -10.46
CA HIS A 116 6.32 16.01 -11.83
C HIS A 116 6.34 14.54 -12.28
N PHE A 117 6.46 13.61 -11.34
CA PHE A 117 6.52 12.17 -11.62
C PHE A 117 5.14 11.49 -11.49
N HIS A 118 4.06 12.27 -11.40
CA HIS A 118 2.71 11.71 -11.38
C HIS A 118 2.38 11.07 -12.75
N GLU A 119 1.68 9.93 -12.73
CA GLU A 119 1.37 9.10 -13.92
C GLU A 119 2.55 8.31 -14.52
N ILE A 120 3.75 8.40 -13.95
CA ILE A 120 4.90 7.64 -14.44
C ILE A 120 4.93 6.28 -13.76
N THR A 121 4.89 5.23 -14.58
CA THR A 121 4.87 3.83 -14.11
C THR A 121 6.14 3.08 -14.45
N MET A 122 6.75 3.40 -15.60
CA MET A 122 7.97 2.76 -16.09
C MET A 122 9.21 3.38 -15.46
N ILE A 123 10.19 2.53 -15.15
CA ILE A 123 11.44 2.98 -14.53
C ILE A 123 12.28 3.80 -15.52
N GLU A 124 12.32 3.38 -16.78
CA GLU A 124 13.06 4.05 -17.86
C GLU A 124 12.56 5.50 -18.07
N ASP A 125 11.24 5.68 -18.11
CA ASP A 125 10.60 6.99 -18.27
C ASP A 125 10.87 7.92 -17.09
N ALA A 126 10.90 7.36 -15.86
CA ALA A 126 11.23 8.13 -14.66
C ALA A 126 12.65 8.70 -14.74
N TYR A 127 13.63 7.90 -15.18
CA TYR A 127 15.00 8.36 -15.38
C TYR A 127 15.10 9.41 -16.49
N ALA A 128 14.45 9.17 -17.65
CA ALA A 128 14.47 10.11 -18.76
C ALA A 128 13.88 11.48 -18.38
N LEU A 129 12.79 11.49 -17.59
CA LEU A 129 12.21 12.74 -17.10
C LEU A 129 13.12 13.43 -16.07
N TRP A 130 13.71 12.65 -15.15
CA TRP A 130 14.60 13.19 -14.13
C TRP A 130 15.85 13.85 -14.73
N GLU A 131 16.44 13.25 -15.77
CA GLU A 131 17.57 13.84 -16.50
C GLU A 131 17.20 15.18 -17.15
N ARG A 132 16.03 15.26 -17.79
CA ARG A 132 15.52 16.50 -18.40
C ARG A 132 15.32 17.60 -17.35
N LEU A 133 14.67 17.27 -16.23
CA LEU A 133 14.42 18.19 -15.11
C LEU A 133 15.73 18.69 -14.47
N LYS A 134 16.72 17.81 -14.33
CA LYS A 134 18.04 18.18 -13.81
C LYS A 134 18.79 19.11 -14.76
N GLY A 135 18.60 18.93 -16.06
CA GLY A 135 19.12 19.82 -17.09
C GLY A 135 18.53 21.23 -16.98
N THR A 136 17.21 21.35 -16.89
CA THR A 136 16.52 22.65 -16.77
C THR A 136 16.83 23.34 -15.45
N GLY A 137 16.83 22.60 -14.32
CA GLY A 137 17.11 23.15 -13.01
C GLY A 137 18.53 23.71 -12.87
N LYS A 138 19.53 23.08 -13.51
CA LYS A 138 20.91 23.61 -13.54
C LYS A 138 21.06 24.90 -14.32
N THR A 139 20.20 25.14 -15.30
CA THR A 139 20.21 26.39 -16.08
C THR A 139 19.58 27.54 -15.29
N GLU A 140 18.61 27.25 -14.43
CA GLU A 140 17.94 28.24 -13.57
C GLU A 140 18.61 28.48 -12.22
N GLU A 141 19.50 27.58 -11.77
CA GLU A 141 20.27 27.77 -10.54
C GLU A 141 21.29 28.91 -10.74
N PHE A 142 20.84 30.15 -10.47
CA PHE A 142 21.69 31.32 -10.42
C PHE A 142 22.80 31.09 -9.38
N LYS A 143 24.04 30.99 -9.85
CA LYS A 143 25.22 30.85 -9.00
C LYS A 143 25.81 32.24 -8.77
N PRO A 144 25.48 32.93 -7.66
CA PRO A 144 25.96 34.30 -7.43
C PRO A 144 27.48 34.39 -7.47
N ASP A 145 28.17 33.35 -7.01
CA ASP A 145 29.64 33.29 -6.99
C ASP A 145 30.29 33.34 -8.39
N VAL A 146 29.55 32.96 -9.43
CA VAL A 146 30.01 32.91 -10.83
C VAL A 146 29.35 33.99 -11.69
N MET A 147 28.11 34.36 -11.40
CA MET A 147 27.32 35.29 -12.21
C MET A 147 27.31 36.73 -11.68
N GLU A 148 27.68 36.96 -10.41
CA GLU A 148 27.78 38.32 -9.84
C GLU A 148 29.14 38.92 -10.23
N GLU A 149 29.09 40.00 -11.00
CA GLU A 149 30.25 40.74 -11.49
C GLU A 149 30.56 41.93 -10.57
N PHE A 150 31.83 42.05 -10.16
CA PHE A 150 32.38 43.14 -9.38
C PHE A 150 33.42 43.89 -10.21
N GLU A 151 33.36 45.22 -10.15
CA GLU A 151 34.34 46.11 -10.79
C GLU A 151 35.36 46.59 -9.75
N ASP A 152 36.65 46.55 -10.09
CA ASP A 152 37.71 47.12 -9.27
C ASP A 152 37.84 48.65 -9.47
N GLN A 153 38.80 49.30 -8.79
CA GLN A 153 39.02 50.74 -8.91
C GLN A 153 39.61 51.16 -10.26
N GLU A 154 40.15 50.21 -11.04
CA GLU A 154 40.74 50.43 -12.36
C GLU A 154 39.74 50.14 -13.50
N GLY A 155 38.54 49.66 -13.17
CA GLY A 155 37.47 49.36 -14.11
C GLY A 155 37.50 47.93 -14.68
N ASN A 156 38.29 47.03 -14.09
CA ASN A 156 38.33 45.63 -14.51
C ASN A 156 37.19 44.86 -13.85
N VAL A 157 36.48 44.06 -14.66
CA VAL A 157 35.32 43.28 -14.22
C VAL A 157 35.74 41.85 -13.90
N PHE A 158 35.47 41.42 -12.67
CA PHE A 158 35.76 40.07 -12.18
C PHE A 158 34.49 39.42 -11.62
N ASN A 159 34.41 38.09 -11.66
CA ASN A 159 33.40 37.39 -10.87
C ASN A 159 33.69 37.57 -9.36
N LYS A 160 32.65 37.53 -8.53
CA LYS A 160 32.73 37.72 -7.07
C LYS A 160 33.87 36.97 -6.41
N LYS A 161 34.00 35.67 -6.71
CA LYS A 161 35.03 34.82 -6.09
C LYS A 161 36.44 35.28 -6.44
N THR A 162 36.68 35.60 -7.72
CA THR A 162 38.00 36.07 -8.17
C THR A 162 38.31 37.44 -7.59
N TYR A 163 37.31 38.34 -7.52
CA TYR A 163 37.46 39.64 -6.87
C TYR A 163 37.83 39.51 -5.39
N GLU A 164 37.10 38.68 -4.63
CA GLU A 164 37.39 38.45 -3.20
C GLU A 164 38.76 37.80 -2.96
N ASP A 165 39.15 36.84 -3.82
CA ASP A 165 40.44 36.18 -3.70
C ASP A 165 41.60 37.13 -4.06
N LEU A 166 41.47 37.95 -5.11
CA LEU A 166 42.44 38.97 -5.48
C LEU A 166 42.55 40.06 -4.40
N LYS A 167 41.42 40.47 -3.81
CA LYS A 167 41.37 41.42 -2.69
C LYS A 167 42.03 40.85 -1.43
N ARG A 168 41.82 39.55 -1.12
CA ARG A 168 42.51 38.88 0.01
C ARG A 168 44.02 38.78 -0.21
N GLN A 169 44.46 38.66 -1.46
CA GLN A 169 45.87 38.65 -1.84
C GLN A 169 46.48 40.06 -1.92
N GLY A 170 45.66 41.12 -1.85
CA GLY A 170 46.10 42.52 -1.92
C GLY A 170 46.53 42.96 -3.31
N ILE A 171 46.04 42.29 -4.36
CA ILE A 171 46.37 42.56 -5.76
C ILE A 171 45.47 43.68 -6.33
N ILE A 172 44.25 43.80 -5.80
CA ILE A 172 43.25 44.84 -6.11
C ILE A 172 42.63 45.41 -4.84
#